data_AF-A0A1M6QIY5-F1
#
_entry.id   AF-A0A1M6QIY5-F1
#
_cell.length_a   1.000
_cell.length_b   1.000
_cell.length_c   1.000
_cell.angle_alpha   90.00
_cell.angle_beta   90.00
_cell.angle_gamma   90.00
#
_symmetry.space_group_name_H-M   'P 1'
#
loop_
_entity.id
_entity.type
_entity.pdbx_description
1 polymer ?
#
loop_
_entity_poly.entity_id
_entity_poly.type
_entity_poly.pdbx_seq_one_letter_code
_entity_poly.pdbx_strand_id
1 'polypeptide(L)' 'MIAFEQCYIYNSLGAYNEETPDVSVEIKEINRDGDYLTLHDTSGYTHIINLTKVFAVTYK' A
#
# COMPACT_ATOMS: atom_id res chain seq x y z
N MET A 1 15.72 -6.37 10.19
CA MET A 1 14.66 -6.54 9.19
C MET A 1 13.51 -5.70 9.66
N ILE A 2 13.10 -4.68 8.91
CA ILE A 2 11.89 -3.93 9.24
C ILE A 2 10.75 -4.77 8.66
N ALA A 3 10.01 -5.45 9.54
CA ALA A 3 8.74 -6.06 9.15
C ALA A 3 7.73 -4.91 9.07
N PHE A 4 7.27 -4.58 7.87
CA PHE A 4 6.09 -3.73 7.72
C PHE A 4 4.89 -4.66 7.91
N GLU A 5 3.97 -4.35 8.81
CA GLU A 5 2.89 -5.29 9.14
C GLU A 5 1.67 -5.05 8.25
N GLN A 6 1.45 -3.80 7.82
CA GLN A 6 0.28 -3.47 7.04
C GLN A 6 0.52 -2.31 6.06
N CYS A 7 0.18 -2.51 4.79
CA CYS A 7 0.06 -1.47 3.78
C CYS A 7 -1.40 -1.04 3.64
N TYR A 8 -1.65 0.26 3.71
CA TYR A 8 -2.95 0.87 3.47
C TYR A 8 -2.94 1.71 2.21
N ILE A 9 -3.98 1.58 1.40
CA ILE A 9 -4.15 2.32 0.14
C ILE A 9 -5.43 3.14 0.24
N TYR A 10 -5.31 4.43 -0.05
CA TYR A 10 -6.39 5.40 -0.02
C TYR A 10 -6.59 5.99 -1.42
N ASN A 11 -7.82 5.99 -1.92
CA ASN A 11 -8.18 6.54 -3.23
C ASN A 11 -8.69 7.98 -3.14
N SER A 12 -8.95 8.49 -1.94
CA SER A 12 -9.46 9.85 -1.72
C SER A 12 -8.87 10.49 -0.47
N LEU A 13 -8.87 11.83 -0.45
CA LEU A 13 -8.51 12.61 0.73
C LEU A 13 -9.43 12.33 1.94
N GLY A 14 -10.72 12.09 1.70
CA GLY A 14 -11.68 11.77 2.76
C GLY A 14 -11.33 10.48 3.49
N ALA A 15 -11.11 9.40 2.73
CA ALA A 15 -10.70 8.11 3.27
C ALA A 15 -9.38 8.21 4.06
N TYR A 16 -8.42 8.99 3.57
CA TYR A 16 -7.15 9.23 4.27
C TYR A 16 -7.36 9.96 5.60
N ASN A 17 -8.12 11.06 5.61
CA ASN A 17 -8.35 11.88 6.80
C ASN A 17 -9.15 11.14 7.89
N GLU A 18 -10.00 10.19 7.49
CA GLU A 18 -10.81 9.38 8.41
C GLU A 18 -10.09 8.08 8.84
N GLU A 19 -8.87 7.83 8.37
CA GLU A 19 -8.14 6.57 8.55
C GLU A 19 -8.94 5.33 8.12
N THR A 20 -9.76 5.45 7.07
CA THR A 20 -10.59 4.36 6.51
C THR A 20 -10.02 3.90 5.17
N PRO A 21 -8.99 3.03 5.14
CA PRO A 21 -8.35 2.63 3.90
C PRO A 21 -9.31 1.87 2.97
N ASP A 22 -9.23 2.18 1.68
CA ASP A 22 -9.98 1.46 0.64
C ASP A 22 -9.49 0.02 0.50
N VAL A 23 -8.17 -0.18 0.68
CA VAL A 23 -7.53 -1.50 0.63
C VAL A 23 -6.48 -1.62 1.74
N SER A 24 -6.42 -2.79 2.36
CA SER A 24 -5.46 -3.16 3.39
C SER A 24 -4.76 -4.47 3.01
N VAL A 25 -3.42 -4.45 2.93
CA VAL A 25 -2.60 -5.62 2.53
C VAL A 25 -1.51 -5.89 3.57
N GLU A 26 -1.43 -7.10 4.09
CA GLU A 26 -0.31 -7.50 4.97
C GLU A 26 0.91 -7.76 4.09
N ILE A 27 1.97 -6.97 4.26
CA ILE A 27 3.11 -7.01 3.34
C ILE A 27 4.32 -7.65 3.98
N LYS A 28 5.08 -8.39 3.18
CA LYS A 28 6.38 -8.93 3.55
C LYS A 28 7.52 -8.08 3.00
N GLU A 29 7.33 -7.57 1.78
CA GLU A 29 8.34 -6.79 1.06
C GLU A 29 7.66 -5.71 0.22
N ILE A 30 8.39 -4.61 0.04
CA ILE A 30 7.96 -3.45 -0.73
C ILE A 30 9.12 -2.97 -1.60
N ASN A 31 8.83 -2.68 -2.86
CA ASN A 31 9.75 -2.05 -3.78
C ASN A 31 9.06 -0.92 -4.55
N ARG A 32 9.78 0.18 -4.78
CA ARG A 32 9.28 1.32 -5.55
C ARG A 32 10.13 1.51 -6.79
N ASP A 33 9.46 1.61 -7.94
CA ASP A 33 10.06 1.94 -9.22
C ASP A 33 9.28 3.09 -9.86
N GLY A 34 9.82 4.30 -9.72
CA GLY A 34 9.17 5.53 -10.17
C GLY A 34 7.78 5.74 -9.56
N ASP A 35 6.77 5.69 -10.42
CA ASP A 35 5.35 5.83 -10.09
C ASP A 35 4.65 4.51 -9.76
N TYR A 36 5.38 3.40 -9.74
CA TYR A 36 4.83 2.10 -9.39
C TYR A 36 5.37 1.62 -8.04
N LEU A 37 4.49 1.00 -7.27
CA LEU A 37 4.80 0.34 -6.02
C LEU A 37 4.45 -1.14 -6.13
N THR A 38 5.44 -2.00 -5.93
CA THR A 38 5.29 -3.45 -5.91
C THR A 38 5.30 -3.92 -4.48
N LEU A 39 4.25 -4.65 -4.07
CA LEU A 39 4.13 -5.25 -2.75
C LEU A 39 4.11 -6.77 -2.88
N HIS A 40 4.91 -7.45 -2.08
CA HIS A 40 4.77 -8.89 -1.88
C HIS A 40 4.07 -9.13 -0.56
N ASP A 41 2.90 -9.77 -0.59
CA ASP A 41 2.11 -10.02 0.61
C ASP A 41 2.54 -11.31 1.34
N THR A 42 2.02 -11.49 2.55
CA THR A 42 2.29 -12.67 3.39
C THR A 42 1.73 -13.97 2.82
N SER A 43 0.75 -13.87 1.90
CA SER A 43 0.15 -15.00 1.18
C SER A 43 0.90 -15.40 -0.08
N GLY A 44 1.94 -14.64 -0.48
CA GLY A 44 2.76 -14.89 -1.66
C GLY A 44 2.27 -14.23 -2.95
N TYR A 45 1.28 -13.34 -2.90
CA TYR A 45 0.86 -12.55 -4.06
C TYR A 45 1.73 -11.31 -4.25
N THR A 46 1.80 -10.89 -5.50
CA THR A 46 2.45 -9.62 -5.89
C THR A 46 1.37 -8.63 -6.31
N HIS A 47 1.32 -7.48 -5.65
CA HIS A 47 0.45 -6.36 -5.97
C HIS A 47 1.28 -5.28 -6.66
N ILE A 48 0.74 -4.68 -7.73
CA ILE A 48 1.38 -3.57 -8.44
C ILE A 48 0.42 -2.38 -8.41
N ILE A 49 0.84 -1.30 -7.77
CA ILE A 49 0.03 -0.10 -7.55
C ILE A 49 0.63 1.03 -8.36
N ASN A 50 -0.18 1.68 -9.18
CA ASN A 50 0.20 2.94 -9.83
C ASN A 50 -0.09 4.11 -8.87
N LEU A 51 0.96 4.74 -8.36
CA LEU A 51 0.90 5.85 -7.40
C LEU A 51 0.24 7.11 -7.96
N THR A 52 0.11 7.25 -9.29
CA THR A 52 -0.65 8.34 -9.91
C THR A 52 -2.17 8.13 -9.88
N LYS A 53 -2.62 6.92 -9.55
CA LYS A 53 -4.03 6.51 -9.53
C LYS A 53 -4.63 6.43 -8.13
N VAL A 54 -3.81 6.56 -7.09
CA VAL A 54 -4.21 6.53 -5.69
C VAL A 54 -3.88 7.86 -5.04
N PHE A 55 -4.61 8.21 -3.98
CA PHE A 55 -4.36 9.44 -3.23
C PHE A 55 -3.16 9.30 -2.29
N ALA A 56 -3.12 8.21 -1.52
CA ALA A 56 -2.04 7.94 -0.57
C ALA A 56 -1.81 6.45 -0.36
N VAL A 57 -0.58 6.10 -0.01
CA VAL A 57 -0.20 4.77 0.50
C VAL A 57 0.57 4.97 1.81
N THR A 58 0.17 4.28 2.87
CA THR A 58 0.84 4.33 4.18
C THR A 58 1.18 2.94 4.69
N TYR A 59 2.08 2.89 5.67
CA TYR A 59 2.57 1.65 6.27
C TYR A 59 2.45 1.76 7.79
N LYS A 60 1.94 0.72 8.44
CA LYS A 60 1.97 0.55 9.90
C LYS A 60 2.81 -0.68 10.24
#